data_AF-A0A7X1HD51-F1
#
_entry.id   AF-A0A7X1HD51-F1
#
_cell.length_a   1.000
_cell.length_b   1.000
_cell.length_c   1.000
_cell.angle_alpha   90.00
_cell.angle_beta   90.00
_cell.angle_gamma   90.00
#
_symmetry.space_group_name_H-M   'P 1'
#
loop_
_entity.id
_entity.type
_entity.pdbx_description
1 polymer ?
#
loop_
_entity_poly.entity_id
_entity_poly.type
_entity_poly.pdbx_seq_one_letter_code
_entity_poly.pdbx_strand_id
1 'polypeptide(L)'
;MPLFDRILIVDWSGAGQPVTGKNSLWACLARRESDGHAIEWIENFSTRHAFMHRLEDVVSAAVAEGQRLLCGFDFAFGYPAGTAERLTGEPHWRDLWRKIADEIEDSEDNRNNRFDLASRWNATYFAGEPRFWGRPHQHVYADLSDKKPTAPTEAPLAFRRSEQFAKGAKSVWQLSYNGSVGSQTLLGIARLSRFLNESGHGEHVAVWPFETGFGTTFEKPIVFAEIYPSLFTLTSRDEVKDQAQVRTVAEAFARFDADGRLATLLDRPPMLSDEEVATSLAEEGWVLGIGHRELDVAVGDTPLWPAGHLPHRGGERTVVAPEAASDVPGSTPTAGTFTSSATVAEAATRHNPLSPLVGEMSRSDRGGCSA
;
A
#
# COMPACT_ATOMS: atom_id res chain seq x y z
N MET A 1 1.58 29.65 5.43
CA MET A 1 0.13 29.62 5.75
C MET A 1 -0.30 28.18 5.72
N PRO A 2 -1.22 27.76 6.61
CA PRO A 2 -1.73 26.39 6.63
C PRO A 2 -2.42 26.02 5.31
N LEU A 3 -2.16 24.81 4.81
CA LEU A 3 -2.62 24.31 3.51
C LEU A 3 -4.01 23.69 3.56
N PHE A 4 -4.44 23.16 4.72
CA PHE A 4 -5.68 22.36 4.83
C PHE A 4 -6.53 22.80 6.03
N ASP A 5 -7.84 22.88 5.82
CA ASP A 5 -8.83 23.15 6.86
C ASP A 5 -9.12 21.89 7.68
N ARG A 6 -9.09 20.73 7.01
CA ARG A 6 -9.35 19.42 7.61
C ARG A 6 -8.31 18.40 7.20
N ILE A 7 -8.04 17.45 8.08
CA ILE A 7 -7.10 16.35 7.87
C ILE A 7 -7.76 15.06 8.33
N LEU A 8 -7.99 14.15 7.39
CA LEU A 8 -8.51 12.81 7.61
C LEU A 8 -7.37 11.81 7.52
N ILE A 9 -7.15 11.03 8.58
CA ILE A 9 -6.16 9.95 8.61
C ILE A 9 -6.88 8.62 8.71
N VAL A 10 -6.47 7.66 7.88
CA VAL A 10 -7.14 6.36 7.74
C VAL A 10 -6.11 5.23 7.84
N ASP A 11 -6.26 4.40 8.87
CA ASP A 11 -5.61 3.09 8.95
C ASP A 11 -6.50 2.07 8.25
N TRP A 12 -6.04 1.55 7.11
CA TRP A 12 -6.83 0.73 6.21
C TRP A 12 -6.77 -0.74 6.59
N SER A 13 -7.87 -1.48 6.45
CA SER A 13 -7.87 -2.92 6.74
C SER A 13 -8.02 -3.78 5.48
N GLY A 14 -7.17 -4.81 5.39
CA GLY A 14 -7.29 -5.91 4.42
C GLY A 14 -8.20 -7.06 4.88
N ALA A 15 -8.98 -6.90 5.94
CA ALA A 15 -9.84 -7.97 6.47
C ALA A 15 -10.85 -8.47 5.41
N GLY A 16 -11.07 -9.79 5.37
CA GLY A 16 -12.01 -10.44 4.44
C GLY A 16 -13.43 -10.61 4.97
N GLN A 17 -13.72 -10.03 6.13
CA GLN A 17 -15.00 -10.10 6.83
C GLN A 17 -15.13 -8.85 7.74
N PRO A 18 -16.32 -8.54 8.28
CA PRO A 18 -16.48 -7.43 9.20
C PRO A 18 -15.69 -7.67 10.49
N VAL A 19 -14.95 -6.66 10.95
CA VAL A 19 -14.09 -6.75 12.14
C VAL A 19 -14.09 -5.42 12.89
N THR A 20 -14.04 -5.44 14.22
CA THR A 20 -13.92 -4.23 15.06
C THR A 20 -12.70 -4.32 15.97
N GLY A 21 -12.16 -3.17 16.38
CA GLY A 21 -10.97 -3.08 17.22
C GLY A 21 -9.67 -3.36 16.45
N LYS A 22 -8.97 -4.43 16.80
CA LYS A 22 -7.64 -4.73 16.22
C LYS A 22 -7.74 -5.21 14.77
N ASN A 23 -6.87 -4.71 13.89
CA ASN A 23 -6.84 -5.04 12.46
C ASN A 23 -8.11 -4.62 11.69
N SER A 24 -8.87 -3.67 12.22
CA SER A 24 -10.05 -3.11 11.57
C SER A 24 -9.76 -1.69 11.12
N LEU A 25 -10.67 -1.11 10.32
CA LEU A 25 -10.43 0.20 9.74
C LEU A 25 -10.67 1.28 10.80
N TRP A 26 -9.68 2.12 11.04
CA TRP A 26 -9.79 3.28 11.92
C TRP A 26 -9.60 4.56 11.11
N ALA A 27 -10.38 5.59 11.42
CA ALA A 27 -10.17 6.90 10.85
C ALA A 27 -10.34 8.01 11.88
N CYS A 28 -9.59 9.09 11.70
CA CYS A 28 -9.64 10.27 12.55
C CYS A 28 -9.67 11.53 11.68
N LEU A 29 -10.68 12.37 11.91
CA LEU A 29 -10.80 13.68 11.28
C LEU A 29 -10.43 14.78 12.26
N ALA A 30 -9.42 15.56 11.93
CA ALA A 30 -9.04 16.78 12.62
C ALA A 30 -9.47 18.01 11.81
N ARG A 31 -9.88 19.06 12.51
CA ARG A 31 -10.21 20.37 11.93
C ARG A 31 -9.30 21.44 12.52
N ARG A 32 -8.85 22.34 11.67
CA ARG A 32 -8.09 23.52 12.06
C ARG A 32 -8.96 24.50 12.87
N GLU A 33 -8.38 25.07 13.91
CA GLU A 33 -8.98 26.12 14.75
C GLU A 33 -8.01 27.30 14.91
N SER A 34 -8.47 28.41 15.48
CA SER A 34 -7.63 29.62 15.66
C SER A 34 -6.38 29.35 16.51
N ASP A 35 -6.50 28.50 17.53
CA ASP A 35 -5.44 28.21 18.50
C ASP A 35 -4.90 26.77 18.38
N GLY A 36 -5.06 26.14 17.21
CA GLY A 36 -4.54 24.81 16.94
C GLY A 36 -5.48 23.96 16.08
N HIS A 37 -5.88 22.81 16.61
CA HIS A 37 -6.79 21.88 15.95
C HIS A 37 -7.68 21.17 16.96
N ALA A 38 -8.83 20.72 16.49
CA ALA A 38 -9.75 19.88 17.25
C ALA A 38 -9.99 18.56 16.50
N ILE A 39 -10.04 17.45 17.24
CA ILE A 39 -10.50 16.18 16.68
C ILE A 39 -12.02 16.26 16.57
N GLU A 40 -12.56 16.28 15.34
CA GLU A 40 -14.00 16.24 15.10
C GLU A 40 -14.57 14.87 15.48
N TRP A 41 -13.89 13.81 15.03
CA TRP A 41 -14.26 12.44 15.36
C TRP A 41 -13.10 11.48 15.17
N ILE A 42 -13.21 10.34 15.85
CA ILE A 42 -12.37 9.17 15.68
C ILE A 42 -13.25 7.93 15.75
N GLU A 43 -13.28 7.15 14.68
CA GLU A 43 -14.29 6.11 14.48
C GLU A 43 -13.64 4.82 13.98
N ASN A 44 -14.20 3.68 14.41
CA ASN A 44 -13.87 2.36 13.91
C ASN A 44 -14.96 1.88 12.95
N PHE A 45 -14.57 1.50 11.74
CA PHE A 45 -15.48 0.99 10.72
C PHE A 45 -15.32 -0.52 10.59
N SER A 46 -16.43 -1.24 10.73
CA SER A 46 -16.42 -2.69 10.61
C SER A 46 -16.15 -3.17 9.19
N THR A 47 -16.47 -2.35 8.18
CA THR A 47 -16.28 -2.65 6.77
C THR A 47 -15.72 -1.46 5.98
N ARG A 48 -15.00 -1.76 4.89
CA ARG A 48 -14.52 -0.74 3.95
C ARG A 48 -15.69 0.02 3.33
N HIS A 49 -16.79 -0.67 3.02
CA HIS A 49 -17.98 -0.04 2.44
C HIS A 49 -18.57 1.03 3.36
N ALA A 50 -18.72 0.75 4.66
CA ALA A 50 -19.20 1.74 5.63
C ALA A 50 -18.29 2.97 5.71
N PHE A 51 -16.96 2.75 5.70
CA PHE A 51 -16.01 3.86 5.65
C PHE A 51 -16.12 4.69 4.36
N MET A 52 -16.31 4.06 3.20
CA MET A 52 -16.39 4.79 1.94
C MET A 52 -17.60 5.74 1.88
N HIS A 53 -18.75 5.36 2.46
CA HIS A 53 -19.87 6.29 2.65
C HIS A 53 -19.48 7.48 3.53
N ARG A 54 -18.76 7.22 4.63
CA ARG A 54 -18.27 8.29 5.51
C ARG A 54 -17.28 9.21 4.79
N LEU A 55 -16.40 8.66 3.95
CA LEU A 55 -15.47 9.44 3.14
C LEU A 55 -16.21 10.37 2.17
N GLU A 56 -17.26 9.86 1.51
CA GLU A 56 -18.10 10.65 0.60
C GLU A 56 -18.79 11.81 1.32
N ASP A 57 -19.33 11.58 2.52
CA ASP A 57 -19.92 12.66 3.34
C ASP A 57 -18.89 13.74 3.69
N VAL A 58 -17.68 13.33 4.08
CA VAL A 58 -16.59 14.26 4.47
C VAL A 58 -16.11 15.08 3.27
N VAL A 59 -15.93 14.43 2.12
CA VAL A 59 -15.53 15.11 0.88
C VAL A 59 -16.63 16.05 0.39
N SER A 60 -17.89 15.61 0.42
CA SER A 60 -19.05 16.44 0.09
C SER A 60 -19.12 17.70 0.95
N ALA A 61 -18.96 17.55 2.27
CA ALA A 61 -18.96 18.68 3.20
C ALA A 61 -17.79 19.65 2.92
N ALA A 62 -16.58 19.13 2.73
CA ALA A 62 -15.42 19.97 2.44
C ALA A 62 -15.61 20.77 1.14
N VAL A 63 -16.10 20.13 0.07
CA VAL A 63 -16.39 20.80 -1.20
C VAL A 63 -17.49 21.87 -1.04
N ALA A 64 -18.59 21.54 -0.37
CA ALA A 64 -19.71 22.46 -0.15
C ALA A 64 -19.32 23.69 0.70
N GLU A 65 -18.42 23.50 1.66
CA GLU A 65 -17.92 24.56 2.54
C GLU A 65 -16.74 25.34 1.93
N GLY A 66 -16.25 24.95 0.74
CA GLY A 66 -15.08 25.55 0.11
C GLY A 66 -13.78 25.31 0.89
N GLN A 67 -13.73 24.22 1.66
CA GLN A 67 -12.62 23.85 2.53
C GLN A 67 -11.64 22.92 1.83
N ARG A 68 -10.38 22.98 2.25
CA ARG A 68 -9.30 22.13 1.79
C ARG A 68 -9.13 20.93 2.72
N LEU A 69 -9.06 19.73 2.16
CA LEU A 69 -8.99 18.48 2.91
C LEU A 69 -7.78 17.64 2.47
N LEU A 70 -6.97 17.21 3.42
CA LEU A 70 -5.97 16.16 3.22
C LEU A 70 -6.54 14.83 3.73
N CYS A 71 -6.55 13.79 2.89
CA CYS A 71 -6.86 12.41 3.29
C CYS A 71 -5.61 11.53 3.17
N GLY A 72 -5.07 11.11 4.31
CA GLY A 72 -3.96 10.16 4.39
C GLY A 72 -4.45 8.72 4.55
N PHE A 73 -3.99 7.81 3.69
CA PHE A 73 -4.37 6.38 3.73
C PHE A 73 -3.17 5.46 3.96
N ASP A 74 -3.28 4.52 4.90
CA ASP A 74 -2.24 3.52 5.22
C ASP A 74 -2.29 2.30 4.29
N PHE A 75 -1.95 2.53 3.02
CA PHE A 75 -1.62 1.49 2.05
C PHE A 75 -0.83 2.09 0.87
N ALA A 76 -0.12 1.24 0.13
CA ALA A 76 0.68 1.70 -1.00
C ALA A 76 -0.19 2.23 -2.14
N PHE A 77 0.13 3.41 -2.66
CA PHE A 77 -0.57 4.00 -3.81
C PHE A 77 -0.08 3.46 -5.15
N GLY A 78 1.03 2.73 -5.19
CA GLY A 78 1.57 2.18 -6.41
C GLY A 78 2.33 0.88 -6.19
N TYR A 79 2.91 0.39 -7.28
CA TYR A 79 3.73 -0.82 -7.30
C TYR A 79 5.11 -0.49 -7.87
N PRO A 80 6.14 -1.32 -7.62
CA PRO A 80 7.47 -1.12 -8.18
C PRO A 80 7.43 -0.91 -9.68
N ALA A 81 8.27 0.01 -10.19
CA ALA A 81 8.29 0.44 -11.58
C ALA A 81 8.30 -0.73 -12.58
N GLY A 82 7.57 -0.57 -13.68
CA GLY A 82 7.31 -1.62 -14.68
C GLY A 82 6.13 -2.53 -14.34
N THR A 83 5.47 -2.33 -13.18
CA THR A 83 4.25 -3.09 -12.85
C THR A 83 3.07 -2.63 -13.68
N ALA A 84 2.83 -1.32 -13.80
CA ALA A 84 1.70 -0.82 -14.58
C ALA A 84 1.89 -1.22 -16.04
N GLU A 85 3.07 -0.95 -16.62
CA GLU A 85 3.38 -1.33 -18.00
C GLU A 85 3.12 -2.81 -18.27
N ARG A 86 3.58 -3.71 -17.38
CA ARG A 86 3.38 -5.14 -17.57
C ARG A 86 1.91 -5.57 -17.50
N LEU A 87 1.10 -4.92 -16.67
CA LEU A 87 -0.29 -5.30 -16.42
C LEU A 87 -1.29 -4.62 -17.35
N THR A 88 -0.98 -3.41 -17.81
CA THR A 88 -1.90 -2.53 -18.57
C THR A 88 -1.36 -2.16 -19.96
N GLY A 89 -0.07 -2.35 -20.22
CA GLY A 89 0.61 -1.95 -21.44
C GLY A 89 1.27 -0.57 -21.39
N GLU A 90 1.04 0.23 -20.33
CA GLU A 90 1.58 1.58 -20.19
C GLU A 90 2.07 1.84 -18.76
N PRO A 91 3.21 2.55 -18.55
CA PRO A 91 3.74 2.87 -17.22
C PRO A 91 2.97 4.03 -16.56
N HIS A 92 1.67 3.84 -16.31
CA HIS A 92 0.78 4.88 -15.80
C HIS A 92 -0.06 4.41 -14.61
N TRP A 93 0.14 5.05 -13.46
CA TRP A 93 -0.47 4.70 -12.18
C TRP A 93 -2.01 4.61 -12.24
N ARG A 94 -2.66 5.54 -12.97
CA ARG A 94 -4.13 5.58 -13.03
C ARG A 94 -4.70 4.37 -13.77
N ASP A 95 -3.98 3.85 -14.77
CA ASP A 95 -4.43 2.69 -15.53
C ASP A 95 -4.27 1.41 -14.71
N LEU A 96 -3.20 1.32 -13.92
CA LEU A 96 -3.07 0.25 -12.92
C LEU A 96 -4.20 0.32 -11.88
N TRP A 97 -4.54 1.51 -11.38
CA TRP A 97 -5.65 1.71 -10.45
C TRP A 97 -7.01 1.30 -11.04
N ARG A 98 -7.26 1.62 -12.31
CA ARG A 98 -8.48 1.20 -13.02
C ARG A 98 -8.52 -0.32 -13.17
N LYS A 99 -7.43 -0.94 -13.63
CA LYS A 99 -7.35 -2.40 -13.75
C LYS A 99 -7.58 -3.11 -12.41
N ILE A 100 -6.99 -2.61 -11.32
CA ILE A 100 -7.23 -3.14 -9.97
C ILE A 100 -8.73 -3.02 -9.62
N ALA A 101 -9.33 -1.86 -9.86
CA ALA A 101 -10.74 -1.63 -9.56
C ALA A 101 -11.69 -2.47 -10.43
N ASP A 102 -11.33 -2.76 -11.67
CA ASP A 102 -12.14 -3.57 -12.58
C ASP A 102 -12.11 -5.05 -12.20
N GLU A 103 -10.98 -5.53 -11.65
CA GLU A 103 -10.79 -6.95 -11.32
C GLU A 103 -10.97 -7.31 -9.84
N ILE A 104 -10.88 -6.35 -8.91
CA ILE A 104 -11.15 -6.58 -7.48
C ILE A 104 -12.65 -6.57 -7.21
N GLU A 105 -13.13 -7.65 -6.61
CA GLU A 105 -14.44 -7.69 -5.96
C GLU A 105 -14.25 -7.41 -4.47
N ASP A 106 -15.03 -6.48 -3.90
CA ASP A 106 -15.01 -6.16 -2.47
C ASP A 106 -16.43 -5.82 -2.01
N SER A 107 -17.12 -6.79 -1.41
CA SER A 107 -18.53 -6.67 -1.01
C SER A 107 -18.70 -5.79 0.23
N GLU A 108 -19.96 -5.44 0.52
CA GLU A 108 -20.34 -4.61 1.67
C GLU A 108 -19.92 -5.21 3.02
N ASP A 109 -19.83 -6.54 3.10
CA ASP A 109 -19.39 -7.32 4.25
C ASP A 109 -17.91 -7.74 4.18
N ASN A 110 -17.08 -7.02 3.41
CA ASN A 110 -15.64 -7.23 3.25
C ASN A 110 -15.22 -8.55 2.55
N ARG A 111 -16.12 -9.43 2.09
CA ARG A 111 -15.69 -10.56 1.24
C ARG A 111 -15.08 -10.02 -0.04
N ASN A 112 -13.96 -10.60 -0.45
CA ASN A 112 -13.21 -10.12 -1.60
C ASN A 112 -12.38 -11.21 -2.26
N ASN A 113 -11.96 -10.95 -3.49
CA ASN A 113 -11.24 -11.89 -4.35
C ASN A 113 -9.72 -11.61 -4.42
N ARG A 114 -9.14 -10.85 -3.47
CA ARG A 114 -7.75 -10.35 -3.59
C ARG A 114 -6.69 -11.44 -3.77
N PHE A 115 -6.89 -12.61 -3.15
CA PHE A 115 -5.96 -13.73 -3.26
C PHE A 115 -6.12 -14.46 -4.60
N ASP A 116 -7.36 -14.63 -5.08
CA ASP A 116 -7.65 -15.16 -6.41
C ASP A 116 -7.07 -14.26 -7.50
N LEU A 117 -7.25 -12.93 -7.37
CA LEU A 117 -6.64 -11.95 -8.26
C LEU A 117 -5.12 -12.09 -8.29
N ALA A 118 -4.48 -12.11 -7.12
CA ALA A 118 -3.04 -12.24 -7.03
C ALA A 118 -2.51 -13.54 -7.63
N SER A 119 -3.22 -14.66 -7.44
CA SER A 119 -2.90 -15.92 -8.10
C SER A 119 -3.01 -15.79 -9.63
N ARG A 120 -4.11 -15.22 -10.15
CA ARG A 120 -4.27 -15.01 -11.60
C ARG A 120 -3.18 -14.11 -12.17
N TRP A 121 -2.82 -13.04 -11.47
CA TRP A 121 -1.77 -12.13 -11.92
C TRP A 121 -0.39 -12.78 -11.90
N ASN A 122 -0.08 -13.59 -10.88
CA ASN A 122 1.13 -14.41 -10.90
C ASN A 122 1.17 -15.33 -12.12
N ALA A 123 0.07 -16.03 -12.42
CA ALA A 123 -0.01 -16.93 -13.57
C ALA A 123 0.12 -16.20 -14.92
N THR A 124 -0.51 -15.03 -15.04
CA THR A 124 -0.67 -14.32 -16.32
C THR A 124 0.51 -13.41 -16.63
N TYR A 125 0.99 -12.66 -15.65
CA TYR A 125 1.98 -11.59 -15.83
C TYR A 125 3.35 -11.94 -15.27
N PHE A 126 3.44 -12.93 -14.38
CA PHE A 126 4.67 -13.27 -13.66
C PHE A 126 4.96 -14.78 -13.70
N ALA A 127 4.61 -15.43 -14.81
CA ALA A 127 4.81 -16.86 -15.00
C ALA A 127 6.30 -17.23 -14.80
N GLY A 128 6.55 -18.19 -13.91
CA GLY A 128 7.90 -18.67 -13.57
C GLY A 128 8.63 -17.85 -12.49
N GLU A 129 8.21 -16.60 -12.23
CA GLU A 129 8.80 -15.73 -11.22
C GLU A 129 7.70 -14.97 -10.46
N PRO A 130 6.89 -15.64 -9.61
CA PRO A 130 5.73 -15.03 -8.98
C PRO A 130 6.13 -13.82 -8.13
N ARG A 131 5.37 -12.73 -8.25
CA ARG A 131 5.59 -11.53 -7.43
C ARG A 131 4.80 -11.62 -6.14
N PHE A 132 3.50 -11.85 -6.24
CA PHE A 132 2.61 -11.92 -5.08
C PHE A 132 2.83 -13.18 -4.26
N TRP A 133 2.72 -13.05 -2.94
CA TRP A 133 2.85 -14.17 -2.01
C TRP A 133 2.18 -13.89 -0.67
N GLY A 134 2.05 -14.94 0.13
CA GLY A 134 1.45 -14.91 1.45
C GLY A 134 -0.05 -15.11 1.37
N ARG A 135 -0.52 -16.17 2.01
CA ARG A 135 -1.95 -16.53 2.06
C ARG A 135 -2.27 -17.28 3.36
N PRO A 136 -3.54 -17.26 3.81
CA PRO A 136 -3.97 -18.09 4.93
C PRO A 136 -3.74 -19.58 4.62
N HIS A 137 -3.26 -20.34 5.60
CA HIS A 137 -2.93 -21.77 5.41
C HIS A 137 -4.13 -22.63 4.97
N GLN A 138 -5.35 -22.18 5.30
CA GLN A 138 -6.62 -22.87 5.01
C GLN A 138 -7.07 -22.74 3.55
N HIS A 139 -6.50 -21.80 2.79
CA HIS A 139 -6.87 -21.52 1.40
C HIS A 139 -5.76 -21.98 0.48
N VAL A 140 -6.06 -22.65 -0.63
CA VAL A 140 -5.07 -23.05 -1.63
C VAL A 140 -5.39 -22.38 -2.95
N TYR A 141 -4.36 -21.83 -3.58
CA TYR A 141 -4.41 -21.18 -4.88
C TYR A 141 -3.33 -21.77 -5.77
N ALA A 142 -3.57 -21.85 -7.07
CA ALA A 142 -2.66 -22.49 -8.03
C ALA A 142 -1.29 -21.80 -8.09
N ASP A 143 -1.28 -20.47 -8.10
CA ASP A 143 -0.09 -19.66 -8.39
C ASP A 143 0.19 -18.63 -7.28
N LEU A 144 -0.31 -18.87 -6.06
CA LEU A 144 -0.05 -18.04 -4.88
C LEU A 144 0.48 -18.88 -3.72
N SER A 145 1.80 -18.78 -3.51
CA SER A 145 2.49 -19.44 -2.41
C SER A 145 2.21 -18.76 -1.07
N ASP A 146 2.22 -19.54 0.01
CA ASP A 146 2.28 -19.05 1.39
C ASP A 146 3.67 -18.50 1.74
N LYS A 147 4.71 -18.89 0.99
CA LYS A 147 6.10 -18.51 1.24
C LYS A 147 6.56 -17.39 0.32
N LYS A 148 7.49 -16.59 0.83
CA LYS A 148 8.17 -15.56 0.04
C LYS A 148 8.95 -16.22 -1.10
N PRO A 149 8.75 -15.79 -2.37
CA PRO A 149 9.54 -16.27 -3.49
C PRO A 149 10.97 -15.72 -3.44
N THR A 150 11.83 -16.25 -4.30
CA THR A 150 13.16 -15.65 -4.54
C THR A 150 12.98 -14.20 -4.96
N ALA A 151 13.88 -13.33 -4.51
CA ALA A 151 13.82 -11.92 -4.88
C ALA A 151 13.95 -11.79 -6.41
N PRO A 152 13.07 -11.01 -7.06
CA PRO A 152 13.12 -10.86 -8.49
C PRO A 152 14.39 -10.13 -8.92
N THR A 153 15.02 -10.61 -9.98
CA THR A 153 16.21 -9.96 -10.56
C THR A 153 15.87 -8.98 -11.67
N GLU A 154 14.65 -9.08 -12.21
CA GLU A 154 14.14 -8.23 -13.27
C GLU A 154 12.92 -7.42 -12.80
N ALA A 155 12.75 -6.23 -13.38
CA ALA A 155 11.58 -5.40 -13.11
C ALA A 155 10.27 -6.17 -13.41
N PRO A 156 9.19 -5.92 -12.66
CA PRO A 156 9.15 -5.09 -11.48
C PRO A 156 9.81 -5.76 -10.28
N LEU A 157 10.58 -5.00 -9.51
CA LEU A 157 11.35 -5.50 -8.37
C LEU A 157 10.48 -5.71 -7.12
N ALA A 158 11.08 -6.12 -6.00
CA ALA A 158 10.34 -6.40 -4.77
C ALA A 158 9.84 -5.14 -4.03
N PHE A 159 10.51 -4.00 -4.20
CA PHE A 159 10.27 -2.78 -3.44
C PHE A 159 10.24 -1.57 -4.37
N ARG A 160 9.37 -0.60 -4.09
CA ARG A 160 9.40 0.73 -4.67
C ARG A 160 10.57 1.51 -4.09
N ARG A 161 10.86 2.66 -4.68
CA ARG A 161 11.86 3.59 -4.17
C ARG A 161 11.54 4.05 -2.75
N SER A 162 10.27 4.33 -2.43
CA SER A 162 9.85 4.77 -1.09
C SER A 162 10.23 3.77 0.02
N GLU A 163 10.02 2.47 -0.19
CA GLU A 163 10.36 1.45 0.82
C GLU A 163 11.87 1.33 1.07
N GLN A 164 12.72 1.70 0.11
CA GLN A 164 14.18 1.66 0.30
C GLN A 164 14.62 2.67 1.38
N PHE A 165 13.81 3.69 1.65
CA PHE A 165 14.05 4.70 2.67
C PHE A 165 13.27 4.45 3.98
N ALA A 166 12.37 3.47 4.01
CA ALA A 166 11.63 3.06 5.22
C ALA A 166 12.15 1.71 5.75
N LYS A 167 12.98 1.75 6.80
CA LYS A 167 13.49 0.53 7.43
C LYS A 167 12.35 -0.37 7.90
N GLY A 168 12.39 -1.63 7.47
CA GLY A 168 11.41 -2.65 7.87
C GLY A 168 10.12 -2.64 7.06
N ALA A 169 9.98 -1.73 6.08
CA ALA A 169 8.87 -1.73 5.14
C ALA A 169 8.74 -3.11 4.48
N LYS A 170 7.50 -3.56 4.34
CA LYS A 170 7.18 -4.81 3.64
C LYS A 170 6.92 -4.51 2.18
N SER A 171 7.27 -5.48 1.36
CA SER A 171 6.97 -5.43 -0.06
C SER A 171 5.45 -5.40 -0.26
N VAL A 172 4.98 -4.57 -1.20
CA VAL A 172 3.57 -4.55 -1.64
C VAL A 172 3.10 -5.90 -2.19
N TRP A 173 4.02 -6.78 -2.57
CA TRP A 173 3.70 -8.14 -3.03
C TRP A 173 3.31 -9.10 -1.89
N GLN A 174 3.56 -8.74 -0.63
CA GLN A 174 3.19 -9.56 0.53
C GLN A 174 1.72 -9.29 0.91
N LEU A 175 0.86 -10.29 0.73
CA LEU A 175 -0.58 -10.17 0.96
C LEU A 175 -1.04 -10.59 2.36
N SER A 176 -0.23 -11.33 3.13
CA SER A 176 -0.60 -11.84 4.45
C SER A 176 0.57 -11.80 5.44
N TYR A 177 0.26 -12.09 6.70
CA TYR A 177 1.16 -12.06 7.86
C TYR A 177 1.41 -10.65 8.42
N ASN A 178 2.10 -10.60 9.56
CA ASN A 178 2.32 -9.36 10.30
C ASN A 178 3.05 -8.32 9.46
N GLY A 179 2.46 -7.12 9.39
CA GLY A 179 2.98 -5.97 8.65
C GLY A 179 2.81 -6.05 7.13
N SER A 180 2.09 -7.04 6.62
CA SER A 180 1.77 -7.10 5.18
C SER A 180 0.90 -5.91 4.76
N VAL A 181 1.18 -5.36 3.58
CA VAL A 181 0.46 -4.19 3.02
C VAL A 181 -0.23 -4.52 1.69
N GLY A 182 0.12 -5.63 1.05
CA GLY A 182 -0.36 -5.95 -0.31
C GLY A 182 -1.87 -6.16 -0.40
N SER A 183 -2.47 -6.80 0.61
CA SER A 183 -3.93 -6.94 0.69
C SER A 183 -4.62 -5.60 0.86
N GLN A 184 -4.09 -4.73 1.73
CA GLN A 184 -4.64 -3.39 1.95
C GLN A 184 -4.51 -2.56 0.66
N THR A 185 -3.40 -2.68 -0.05
CA THR A 185 -3.11 -1.96 -1.30
C THR A 185 -4.10 -2.30 -2.40
N LEU A 186 -4.30 -3.59 -2.70
CA LEU A 186 -5.27 -4.01 -3.73
C LEU A 186 -6.68 -3.50 -3.43
N LEU A 187 -7.14 -3.67 -2.18
CA LEU A 187 -8.48 -3.28 -1.77
C LEU A 187 -8.66 -1.76 -1.67
N GLY A 188 -7.64 -1.05 -1.18
CA GLY A 188 -7.62 0.40 -1.03
C GLY A 188 -7.61 1.10 -2.38
N ILE A 189 -6.71 0.71 -3.28
CA ILE A 189 -6.67 1.22 -4.65
C ILE A 189 -8.00 0.97 -5.35
N ALA A 190 -8.59 -0.23 -5.24
CA ALA A 190 -9.89 -0.52 -5.85
C ALA A 190 -10.98 0.46 -5.37
N ARG A 191 -11.05 0.73 -4.06
CA ARG A 191 -12.04 1.66 -3.48
C ARG A 191 -11.80 3.11 -3.89
N LEU A 192 -10.55 3.60 -3.81
CA LEU A 192 -10.24 4.98 -4.21
C LEU A 192 -10.40 5.20 -5.71
N SER A 193 -10.03 4.22 -6.53
CA SER A 193 -10.18 4.31 -7.98
C SER A 193 -11.65 4.43 -8.41
N ARG A 194 -12.54 3.64 -7.79
CA ARG A 194 -14.00 3.77 -7.96
C ARG A 194 -14.51 5.10 -7.43
N PHE A 195 -14.09 5.53 -6.24
CA PHE A 195 -14.45 6.84 -5.70
C PHE A 195 -14.13 7.97 -6.69
N LEU A 196 -12.93 7.99 -7.26
CA LEU A 196 -12.52 8.99 -8.24
C LEU A 196 -13.34 8.94 -9.55
N ASN A 197 -13.86 7.78 -9.96
CA ASN A 197 -14.60 7.64 -11.21
C ASN A 197 -16.13 7.78 -11.05
N GLU A 198 -16.68 7.39 -9.89
CA GLU A 198 -18.11 7.11 -9.72
C GLU A 198 -18.79 8.03 -8.70
N SER A 199 -18.06 8.62 -7.75
CA SER A 199 -18.66 9.45 -6.67
C SER A 199 -19.16 10.82 -7.15
N GLY A 200 -18.78 11.26 -8.34
CA GLY A 200 -18.96 12.64 -8.79
C GLY A 200 -17.98 13.65 -8.17
N HIS A 201 -17.11 13.25 -7.23
CA HIS A 201 -16.11 14.13 -6.61
C HIS A 201 -14.71 14.04 -7.22
N GLY A 202 -14.48 13.17 -8.21
CA GLY A 202 -13.15 12.93 -8.79
C GLY A 202 -12.44 14.18 -9.31
N GLU A 203 -13.19 15.16 -9.83
CA GLU A 203 -12.64 16.44 -10.30
C GLU A 203 -12.11 17.34 -9.17
N HIS A 204 -12.55 17.11 -7.93
CA HIS A 204 -12.12 17.84 -6.74
C HIS A 204 -10.95 17.19 -5.99
N VAL A 205 -10.51 15.99 -6.40
CA VAL A 205 -9.48 15.22 -5.72
C VAL A 205 -8.20 15.13 -6.55
N ALA A 206 -7.08 15.53 -5.95
CA ALA A 206 -5.74 15.26 -6.46
C ALA A 206 -5.13 14.07 -5.70
N VAL A 207 -4.50 13.15 -6.41
CA VAL A 207 -3.72 12.04 -5.82
C VAL A 207 -2.25 12.42 -5.78
N TRP A 208 -1.73 12.65 -4.59
CA TRP A 208 -0.32 12.96 -4.36
C TRP A 208 0.52 11.68 -4.33
N PRO A 209 1.74 11.67 -4.90
CA PRO A 209 2.36 12.77 -5.65
C PRO A 209 1.98 12.78 -7.14
N PHE A 210 1.29 11.75 -7.63
CA PHE A 210 1.07 11.48 -9.06
C PHE A 210 0.55 12.67 -9.87
N GLU A 211 -0.50 13.35 -9.40
CA GLU A 211 -1.12 14.48 -10.11
C GLU A 211 -0.52 15.83 -9.70
N THR A 212 0.28 15.86 -8.63
CA THR A 212 0.75 17.11 -8.03
C THR A 212 2.21 17.40 -8.33
N GLY A 213 2.99 16.39 -8.77
CA GLY A 213 4.41 16.53 -9.05
C GLY A 213 5.25 16.85 -7.80
N PHE A 214 4.82 16.37 -6.63
CA PHE A 214 5.31 16.83 -5.30
C PHE A 214 5.08 18.33 -5.04
N GLY A 215 4.19 18.98 -5.78
CA GLY A 215 3.82 20.37 -5.55
C GLY A 215 3.07 20.57 -4.23
N THR A 216 3.27 21.75 -3.64
CA THR A 216 2.60 22.21 -2.41
C THR A 216 1.44 23.17 -2.68
N THR A 217 1.22 23.49 -3.96
CA THR A 217 0.08 24.27 -4.44
C THR A 217 -0.85 23.33 -5.19
N PHE A 218 -2.11 23.24 -4.75
CA PHE A 218 -3.07 22.33 -5.35
C PHE A 218 -4.26 23.10 -5.92
N GLU A 219 -4.52 22.88 -7.20
CA GLU A 219 -5.71 23.39 -7.89
C GLU A 219 -6.99 22.76 -7.31
N LYS A 220 -6.92 21.47 -7.00
CA LYS A 220 -8.02 20.71 -6.41
C LYS A 220 -8.06 20.89 -4.88
N PRO A 221 -9.25 21.03 -4.25
CA PRO A 221 -9.36 21.29 -2.82
C PRO A 221 -9.08 20.06 -1.95
N ILE A 222 -9.24 18.84 -2.50
CA ILE A 222 -9.03 17.59 -1.78
C ILE A 222 -7.74 16.94 -2.26
N VAL A 223 -6.93 16.46 -1.34
CA VAL A 223 -5.68 15.75 -1.64
C VAL A 223 -5.70 14.39 -0.98
N PHE A 224 -5.54 13.33 -1.76
CA PHE A 224 -5.29 11.98 -1.26
C PHE A 224 -3.79 11.72 -1.23
N ALA A 225 -3.27 11.23 -0.12
CA ALA A 225 -1.86 10.90 0.05
C ALA A 225 -1.70 9.52 0.70
N GLU A 226 -0.68 8.79 0.27
CA GLU A 226 -0.22 7.62 0.99
C GLU A 226 0.52 8.06 2.26
N ILE A 227 0.19 7.43 3.38
CA ILE A 227 0.86 7.65 4.66
C ILE A 227 1.42 6.33 5.18
N TYR A 228 2.34 6.43 6.13
CA TYR A 228 2.80 5.27 6.89
C TYR A 228 2.74 5.63 8.38
N PRO A 229 1.64 5.33 9.08
CA PRO A 229 1.43 5.79 10.45
C PRO A 229 2.48 5.27 11.43
N SER A 230 3.19 4.18 11.10
CA SER A 230 4.27 3.63 11.93
C SER A 230 5.54 4.50 11.95
N LEU A 231 5.60 5.56 11.13
CA LEU A 231 6.63 6.60 11.24
C LEU A 231 6.52 7.31 12.61
N PHE A 232 5.31 7.52 13.10
CA PHE A 232 5.05 8.33 14.29
C PHE A 232 5.24 7.52 15.57
N THR A 233 5.91 8.13 16.55
CA THR A 233 6.02 7.55 17.88
C THR A 233 4.70 7.70 18.64
N LEU A 234 4.06 6.61 19.04
CA LEU A 234 2.88 6.68 19.90
C LEU A 234 3.29 7.19 21.29
N THR A 235 2.72 8.32 21.71
CA THR A 235 2.96 8.90 23.04
C THR A 235 1.91 8.45 24.07
N SER A 236 0.74 7.97 23.61
CA SER A 236 -0.37 7.55 24.47
C SER A 236 -0.34 6.05 24.81
N ARG A 237 -1.01 5.69 25.90
CA ARG A 237 -1.37 4.32 26.28
C ARG A 237 -2.85 4.06 26.02
N ASP A 238 -3.37 4.47 24.86
CA ASP A 238 -4.79 4.22 24.55
C ASP A 238 -5.10 2.71 24.55
N GLU A 239 -6.35 2.36 24.83
CA GLU A 239 -6.78 0.95 24.94
C GLU A 239 -6.69 0.20 23.60
N VAL A 240 -6.80 0.92 22.47
CA VAL A 240 -6.66 0.37 21.11
C VAL A 240 -5.54 1.09 20.36
N LYS A 241 -4.48 0.34 20.01
CA LYS A 241 -3.30 0.87 19.32
C LYS A 241 -3.63 1.58 18.01
N ASP A 242 -4.46 0.98 17.17
CA ASP A 242 -4.78 1.48 15.83
C ASP A 242 -5.53 2.83 15.91
N GLN A 243 -6.41 2.98 16.92
CA GLN A 243 -7.06 4.26 17.25
C GLN A 243 -6.06 5.34 17.66
N ALA A 244 -5.14 5.00 18.58
CA ALA A 244 -4.08 5.92 19.02
C ALA A 244 -3.25 6.43 17.83
N GLN A 245 -3.01 5.53 16.88
CA GLN A 245 -2.15 5.77 15.74
C GLN A 245 -2.75 6.76 14.76
N VAL A 246 -4.01 6.58 14.36
CA VAL A 246 -4.68 7.55 13.47
C VAL A 246 -4.85 8.93 14.13
N ARG A 247 -5.13 8.98 15.44
CA ARG A 247 -5.17 10.23 16.21
C ARG A 247 -3.81 10.92 16.19
N THR A 248 -2.75 10.21 16.55
CA THR A 248 -1.39 10.77 16.65
C THR A 248 -0.95 11.39 15.32
N VAL A 249 -1.21 10.72 14.20
CA VAL A 249 -0.85 11.24 12.87
C VAL A 249 -1.71 12.45 12.50
N ALA A 250 -3.01 12.43 12.79
CA ALA A 250 -3.90 13.55 12.48
C ALA A 250 -3.49 14.82 13.24
N GLU A 251 -3.19 14.69 14.54
CA GLU A 251 -2.73 15.79 15.39
C GLU A 251 -1.33 16.28 14.96
N ALA A 252 -0.43 15.37 14.57
CA ALA A 252 0.90 15.73 14.07
C ALA A 252 0.82 16.50 12.75
N PHE A 253 0.05 16.01 11.77
CA PHE A 253 -0.13 16.70 10.49
C PHE A 253 -0.85 18.04 10.66
N ALA A 254 -1.84 18.15 11.55
CA ALA A 254 -2.50 19.43 11.83
C ALA A 254 -1.53 20.45 12.43
N ARG A 255 -0.63 20.00 13.33
CA ARG A 255 0.42 20.85 13.89
C ARG A 255 1.45 21.26 12.83
N PHE A 256 1.89 20.33 11.99
CA PHE A 256 2.80 20.62 10.88
C PHE A 256 2.17 21.56 9.84
N ASP A 257 0.86 21.49 9.63
CA ASP A 257 0.18 22.41 8.73
C ASP A 257 0.13 23.82 9.34
N ALA A 258 -0.21 23.90 10.62
CA ALA A 258 -0.28 25.16 11.37
C ALA A 258 1.06 25.93 11.36
N ASP A 259 2.19 25.23 11.50
CA ASP A 259 3.53 25.82 11.49
C ASP A 259 4.23 25.82 10.11
N GLY A 260 3.56 25.30 9.08
CA GLY A 260 4.04 25.30 7.69
C GLY A 260 4.98 24.16 7.31
N ARG A 261 5.34 23.25 8.24
CA ARG A 261 6.16 22.06 7.94
C ARG A 261 5.47 21.03 7.05
N LEU A 262 4.14 20.99 7.02
CA LEU A 262 3.41 20.04 6.16
C LEU A 262 3.70 20.27 4.67
N ALA A 263 3.90 21.54 4.27
CA ALA A 263 4.35 21.87 2.92
C ALA A 263 5.69 21.21 2.58
N THR A 264 6.64 21.23 3.52
CA THR A 264 7.93 20.55 3.36
C THR A 264 7.75 19.04 3.22
N LEU A 265 6.84 18.41 3.97
CA LEU A 265 6.57 16.98 3.86
C LEU A 265 6.03 16.59 2.47
N LEU A 266 5.23 17.46 1.86
CA LEU A 266 4.62 17.27 0.54
C LEU A 266 5.57 17.54 -0.62
N ASP A 267 6.64 18.32 -0.37
CA ASP A 267 7.65 18.68 -1.37
C ASP A 267 8.53 17.48 -1.77
N ARG A 268 9.19 17.62 -2.92
CA ARG A 268 10.09 16.62 -3.48
C ARG A 268 11.14 16.24 -2.44
N PRO A 269 11.23 14.96 -2.05
CA PRO A 269 12.27 14.52 -1.14
C PRO A 269 13.66 14.81 -1.72
N PRO A 270 14.57 15.46 -0.96
CA PRO A 270 15.82 16.00 -1.50
C PRO A 270 16.80 14.90 -1.96
N MET A 271 16.60 13.66 -1.53
CA MET A 271 17.43 12.53 -1.94
C MET A 271 17.01 11.89 -3.27
N LEU A 272 15.87 12.28 -3.85
CA LEU A 272 15.43 11.74 -5.13
C LEU A 272 16.09 12.46 -6.30
N SER A 273 16.69 11.68 -7.20
CA SER A 273 17.09 12.13 -8.53
C SER A 273 15.88 12.45 -9.42
N ASP A 274 16.09 13.14 -10.54
CA ASP A 274 15.01 13.48 -11.48
C ASP A 274 14.35 12.23 -12.08
N GLU A 275 15.14 11.19 -12.32
CA GLU A 275 14.65 9.88 -12.81
C GLU A 275 13.79 9.17 -11.75
N GLU A 276 14.19 9.20 -10.49
CA GLU A 276 13.40 8.62 -9.41
C GLU A 276 12.11 9.39 -9.17
N VAL A 277 12.14 10.72 -9.29
CA VAL A 277 10.90 11.52 -9.28
C VAL A 277 10.00 11.13 -10.43
N ALA A 278 10.51 11.06 -11.65
CA ALA A 278 9.71 10.65 -12.81
C ALA A 278 9.09 9.26 -12.59
N THR A 279 9.86 8.31 -12.04
CA THR A 279 9.39 6.97 -11.70
C THR A 279 8.29 6.97 -10.64
N SER A 280 8.46 7.76 -9.57
CA SER A 280 7.46 7.91 -8.51
C SER A 280 6.17 8.57 -9.00
N LEU A 281 6.25 9.52 -9.93
CA LEU A 281 5.09 10.17 -10.53
C LEU A 281 4.39 9.31 -11.59
N ALA A 282 5.13 8.43 -12.27
CA ALA A 282 4.58 7.55 -13.30
C ALA A 282 3.82 6.37 -12.70
N GLU A 283 4.38 5.64 -11.73
CA GLU A 283 3.85 4.33 -11.30
C GLU A 283 3.91 4.07 -9.79
N GLU A 284 4.99 4.47 -9.11
CA GLU A 284 5.26 3.95 -7.77
C GLU A 284 4.53 4.70 -6.65
N GLY A 285 4.38 6.02 -6.77
CA GLY A 285 3.91 6.91 -5.71
C GLY A 285 5.00 7.19 -4.66
N TRP A 286 4.60 7.80 -3.55
CA TRP A 286 5.49 8.10 -2.43
C TRP A 286 4.73 8.11 -1.10
N VAL A 287 5.42 7.80 -0.01
CA VAL A 287 4.86 7.87 1.36
C VAL A 287 5.12 9.25 1.93
N LEU A 288 4.07 9.95 2.36
CA LEU A 288 4.17 11.26 2.95
C LEU A 288 5.05 11.24 4.22
N GLY A 289 6.13 12.03 4.18
CA GLY A 289 7.11 12.16 5.26
C GLY A 289 8.39 11.33 5.13
N ILE A 290 8.45 10.36 4.22
CA ILE A 290 9.74 9.71 3.90
C ILE A 290 10.65 10.72 3.20
N GLY A 291 11.85 10.92 3.76
CA GLY A 291 12.86 11.87 3.27
C GLY A 291 13.03 13.13 4.10
N HIS A 292 12.10 13.39 5.02
CA HIS A 292 12.05 14.63 5.80
C HIS A 292 12.32 14.42 7.30
N ARG A 293 13.23 13.49 7.61
CA ARG A 293 13.55 13.02 8.97
C ARG A 293 14.11 14.11 9.88
N GLU A 294 14.62 15.20 9.31
CA GLU A 294 15.22 16.32 10.05
C GLU A 294 14.17 17.30 10.64
N LEU A 295 12.89 17.17 10.26
CA LEU A 295 11.80 17.97 10.83
C LEU A 295 11.49 17.62 12.31
N ASP A 296 12.18 16.61 12.88
CA ASP A 296 12.13 16.14 14.27
C ASP A 296 12.64 17.13 15.33
N VAL A 297 13.27 18.24 14.96
CA VAL A 297 14.11 19.04 15.88
C VAL A 297 13.42 20.28 16.47
N ALA A 298 12.09 20.41 16.37
CA ALA A 298 11.37 21.43 17.14
C ALA A 298 11.03 20.89 18.55
N VAL A 299 11.48 21.61 19.58
CA VAL A 299 11.40 21.22 20.99
C VAL A 299 9.94 20.97 21.41
N GLY A 300 9.61 19.71 21.74
CA GLY A 300 8.30 19.29 22.23
C GLY A 300 7.53 18.32 21.32
N ASP A 301 8.05 18.01 20.12
CA ASP A 301 7.38 17.18 19.14
C ASP A 301 7.51 15.66 19.38
N THR A 302 6.46 14.93 18.98
CA THR A 302 6.53 13.49 18.73
C THR A 302 7.49 13.23 17.55
N PRO A 303 8.54 12.41 17.72
CA PRO A 303 9.43 12.07 16.62
C PRO A 303 8.66 11.39 15.46
N LEU A 304 8.86 11.89 14.23
CA LEU A 304 8.52 11.28 12.94
C LEU A 304 9.26 9.96 12.72
N TRP A 305 10.26 9.66 13.55
CA TRP A 305 10.98 8.41 13.45
C TRP A 305 11.42 7.90 14.84
N PRO A 306 11.18 6.62 15.18
CA PRO A 306 11.66 6.07 16.44
C PRO A 306 13.20 6.15 16.52
N ALA A 307 13.70 6.77 17.59
CA ALA A 307 15.14 6.88 17.85
C ALA A 307 15.78 5.47 17.88
N GLY A 308 16.51 5.10 16.82
CA GLY A 308 17.13 3.76 16.72
C GLY A 308 17.31 3.15 15.33
N HIS A 309 17.04 3.86 14.23
CA HIS A 309 17.26 3.31 12.89
C HIS A 309 18.23 4.15 12.05
N LEU A 310 19.51 3.91 12.29
CA LEU A 310 20.60 4.29 11.40
C LEU A 310 20.53 3.47 10.10
N PRO A 311 20.91 4.04 8.94
CA PRO A 311 21.03 3.30 7.68
C PRO A 311 22.16 2.28 7.75
N HIS A 312 21.98 1.14 7.08
CA HIS A 312 23.09 0.24 6.78
C HIS A 312 24.01 0.92 5.76
N ARG A 313 25.30 1.09 6.07
CA ARG A 313 26.32 1.10 5.03
C ARG A 313 26.35 -0.33 4.46
N GLY A 314 25.69 -0.54 3.32
CA GLY A 314 25.82 -1.77 2.56
C GLY A 314 27.26 -1.91 2.07
N GLY A 315 28.09 -2.58 2.86
CA GLY A 315 29.36 -3.12 2.41
C GLY A 315 29.10 -4.50 1.85
N GLU A 316 28.80 -4.61 0.56
CA GLU A 316 29.00 -5.87 -0.15
C GLU A 316 30.48 -6.21 -0.08
N ARG A 317 30.81 -7.28 0.64
CA ARG A 317 32.10 -7.95 0.44
C ARG A 317 32.01 -8.66 -0.90
N THR A 318 32.52 -8.02 -1.94
CA THR A 318 32.89 -8.69 -3.18
C THR A 318 33.92 -9.76 -2.83
N VAL A 319 33.50 -11.03 -2.80
CA VAL A 319 34.45 -12.14 -2.77
C VAL A 319 34.94 -12.31 -4.20
N VAL A 320 36.10 -11.72 -4.47
CA VAL A 320 36.90 -11.96 -5.67
C VAL A 320 37.31 -13.42 -5.67
N ALA A 321 36.82 -14.20 -6.64
CA ALA A 321 37.39 -15.50 -6.96
C ALA A 321 38.73 -15.28 -7.68
N PRO A 322 39.80 -16.01 -7.34
CA PRO A 322 41.07 -15.88 -8.05
C PRO A 322 40.98 -16.61 -9.41
N GLU A 323 41.37 -15.90 -10.47
CA GLU A 323 41.67 -16.48 -11.78
C GLU A 323 43.07 -17.11 -11.82
N ALA A 324 43.18 -18.12 -12.72
CA ALA A 324 44.35 -18.70 -13.41
C ALA A 324 44.43 -20.24 -13.17
N ALA A 325 44.59 -21.13 -14.16
CA ALA A 325 45.01 -20.99 -15.55
C ALA A 325 44.57 -22.18 -16.43
N SER A 326 44.50 -21.92 -17.75
CA SER A 326 44.81 -22.76 -18.92
C SER A 326 44.57 -24.27 -18.91
N ASP A 327 43.75 -24.78 -19.85
CA ASP A 327 44.25 -25.51 -21.03
C ASP A 327 43.13 -25.90 -22.01
N VAL A 328 43.45 -25.78 -23.30
CA VAL A 328 42.69 -26.20 -24.51
C VAL A 328 43.68 -27.11 -25.27
N PRO A 329 43.32 -28.29 -25.83
CA PRO A 329 42.52 -28.29 -27.06
C PRO A 329 41.65 -29.51 -27.41
N GLY A 330 40.63 -29.23 -28.24
CA GLY A 330 40.40 -30.02 -29.44
C GLY A 330 39.01 -30.66 -29.61
N SER A 331 38.45 -30.42 -30.81
CA SER A 331 37.53 -31.29 -31.58
C SER A 331 36.03 -30.93 -31.61
N THR A 332 35.65 -30.19 -32.66
CA THR A 332 34.34 -30.26 -33.36
C THR A 332 34.32 -31.43 -34.37
N PRO A 333 33.22 -31.73 -35.10
CA PRO A 333 31.79 -31.39 -34.94
C PRO A 333 30.84 -32.61 -35.09
N THR A 334 29.55 -32.50 -34.76
CA THR A 334 28.50 -33.11 -35.60
C THR A 334 27.12 -32.48 -35.40
N ALA A 335 26.42 -32.33 -36.52
CA ALA A 335 25.09 -31.76 -36.69
C ALA A 335 23.97 -32.69 -36.20
N GLY A 336 22.78 -32.12 -35.97
CA GLY A 336 21.57 -32.86 -35.65
C GLY A 336 20.34 -31.97 -35.52
N THR A 337 19.85 -31.48 -36.65
CA THR A 337 18.52 -30.88 -36.83
C THR A 337 17.43 -31.88 -36.44
N PHE A 338 16.44 -31.50 -35.63
CA PHE A 338 15.08 -32.04 -35.74
C PHE A 338 14.04 -31.02 -35.27
N THR A 339 13.19 -30.65 -36.22
CA THR A 339 11.90 -29.99 -36.11
C THR A 339 10.86 -30.91 -35.47
N SER A 340 9.92 -30.37 -34.68
CA SER A 340 8.51 -30.77 -34.73
C SER A 340 7.63 -29.83 -33.90
N SER A 341 6.77 -29.11 -34.63
CA SER A 341 5.51 -28.51 -34.19
C SER A 341 4.54 -29.56 -33.61
N ALA A 342 3.73 -29.16 -32.62
CA ALA A 342 2.37 -29.69 -32.45
C ALA A 342 1.52 -28.73 -31.60
N THR A 343 0.57 -28.10 -32.26
CA THR A 343 -0.65 -27.47 -31.76
C THR A 343 -1.65 -28.50 -31.27
N VAL A 344 -2.26 -28.32 -30.08
CA VAL A 344 -3.57 -28.87 -29.66
C VAL A 344 -4.15 -27.90 -28.61
N ALA A 345 -5.07 -27.02 -28.98
CA ALA A 345 -6.53 -27.14 -28.88
C ALA A 345 -7.11 -27.10 -27.45
N GLU A 346 -7.60 -25.91 -27.09
CA GLU A 346 -8.93 -25.61 -26.53
C GLU A 346 -9.66 -26.70 -25.71
N ALA A 347 -9.84 -26.44 -24.41
CA ALA A 347 -10.91 -27.04 -23.62
C ALA A 347 -11.44 -26.01 -22.62
N ALA A 348 -12.57 -25.41 -22.98
CA ALA A 348 -13.42 -24.64 -22.09
C ALA A 348 -14.12 -25.57 -21.09
N THR A 349 -13.97 -25.30 -19.80
CA THR A 349 -14.83 -25.93 -18.79
C THR A 349 -15.38 -24.87 -17.85
N ARG A 350 -16.67 -24.59 -18.03
CA ARG A 350 -17.50 -23.79 -17.14
C ARG A 350 -17.62 -24.51 -15.79
N HIS A 351 -17.35 -23.83 -14.68
CA HIS A 351 -17.87 -24.23 -13.38
C HIS A 351 -18.62 -23.08 -12.72
N ASN A 352 -19.92 -23.31 -12.54
CA ASN A 352 -20.84 -22.48 -11.77
C ASN A 352 -20.62 -22.72 -10.26
N PRO A 353 -20.78 -21.71 -9.39
CA PRO A 353 -20.54 -21.82 -7.95
C PRO A 353 -21.84 -22.12 -7.18
N LEU A 354 -21.78 -23.00 -6.18
CA LEU A 354 -22.81 -23.14 -5.14
C LEU A 354 -22.16 -23.53 -3.79
N SER A 355 -22.08 -22.53 -2.89
CA SER A 355 -22.38 -22.48 -1.43
C SER A 355 -22.59 -23.77 -0.61
N PRO A 356 -22.39 -23.78 0.74
CA PRO A 356 -23.03 -22.81 1.65
C PRO A 356 -22.27 -22.34 2.91
N LEU A 357 -22.83 -21.25 3.45
CA LEU A 357 -22.76 -20.69 4.81
C LEU A 357 -23.05 -21.71 5.92
N VAL A 358 -22.67 -21.33 7.15
CA VAL A 358 -23.09 -21.73 8.52
C VAL A 358 -21.81 -21.97 9.34
N GLY A 359 -21.56 -21.46 10.53
CA GLY A 359 -22.39 -20.85 11.58
C GLY A 359 -21.81 -21.29 12.93
N GLU A 360 -21.43 -20.33 13.76
CA GLU A 360 -21.30 -20.33 15.24
C GLU A 360 -20.67 -21.49 16.06
N MET A 361 -19.75 -21.05 16.93
CA MET A 361 -19.55 -21.40 18.36
C MET A 361 -19.28 -22.84 18.82
N SER A 362 -18.15 -23.05 19.51
CA SER A 362 -18.15 -23.14 20.99
C SER A 362 -16.77 -23.42 21.60
N ARG A 363 -16.53 -22.77 22.75
CA ARG A 363 -15.53 -23.13 23.76
C ARG A 363 -15.93 -24.41 24.48
N SER A 364 -14.96 -25.26 24.85
CA SER A 364 -14.88 -25.90 26.17
C SER A 364 -13.56 -26.65 26.36
N ASP A 365 -12.67 -26.06 27.17
CA ASP A 365 -12.09 -26.62 28.39
C ASP A 365 -12.09 -28.15 28.66
N ARG A 366 -10.88 -28.59 29.07
CA ARG A 366 -10.51 -29.46 30.22
C ARG A 366 -10.20 -30.95 30.04
N GLY A 367 -9.07 -31.29 30.68
CA GLY A 367 -8.76 -32.56 31.34
C GLY A 367 -7.38 -33.10 30.90
N GLY A 368 -6.37 -33.32 31.74
CA GLY A 368 -6.26 -33.38 33.19
C GLY A 368 -5.38 -34.58 33.61
N CYS A 369 -4.56 -34.36 34.64
CA CYS A 369 -4.13 -35.29 35.69
C CYS A 369 -2.73 -35.97 35.72
N SER A 370 -2.18 -35.83 36.95
CA SER A 370 -1.33 -36.73 37.77
C SER A 370 0.20 -36.59 37.63
N ALA A 371 0.99 -36.46 38.70
CA ALA A 371 0.79 -36.70 40.15
C ALA A 371 1.54 -35.67 41.01
#